data_AF-A0A9W7MCT7-F1
#
_entry.id   AF-A0A9W7MCT7-F1
#
_cell.length_a   1.000
_cell.length_b   1.000
_cell.length_c   1.000
_cell.angle_alpha   90.00
_cell.angle_beta   90.00
_cell.angle_gamma   90.00
#
_symmetry.space_group_name_H-M   'P 1'
#
loop_
_entity.id
_entity.type
_entity.pdbx_description
1 polymer ?
#
loop_
_entity_poly.entity_id
_entity_poly.type
_entity_poly.pdbx_seq_one_letter_code
_entity_poly.pdbx_strand_id
1 'polypeptide(L)' 'MTESESVNDYFVRTLTIVNKLRLNKEKMEDVDVVEKILQSMIPKFNYVVCSLEESKNLDVMTIDEL' A
#
# COMPACT_ATOMS: atom_id res chain seq x y z
N MET A 1 0.06 2.31 9.37
CA MET A 1 0.99 3.42 9.67
C MET A 1 0.64 4.03 11.02
N THR A 2 1.61 4.60 11.73
CA THR A 2 1.37 5.33 12.99
C THR A 2 1.61 6.83 12.81
N GLU A 3 1.06 7.67 13.70
CA GLU A 3 1.21 9.14 13.62
C GLU A 3 2.68 9.64 13.61
N SER A 4 3.58 8.93 14.30
CA SER A 4 5.00 9.29 14.40
C SER A 4 5.86 8.70 13.28
N GLU A 5 5.30 7.86 12.43
CA GLU A 5 6.03 7.15 11.38
C GLU A 5 6.00 7.94 10.07
N SER A 6 7.15 8.02 9.40
CA SER A 6 7.19 8.62 8.07
C SER A 6 6.58 7.69 7.03
N VAL A 7 6.03 8.26 5.95
CA VAL A 7 5.48 7.46 4.84
C VAL A 7 6.54 6.53 4.27
N ASN A 8 7.77 7.03 4.08
CA ASN A 8 8.86 6.22 3.55
C ASN A 8 9.19 5.01 4.45
N ASP A 9 9.29 5.21 5.77
CA ASP A 9 9.59 4.11 6.70
C ASP A 9 8.47 3.07 6.71
N TYR A 10 7.22 3.52 6.64
CA TYR A 10 6.06 2.67 6.50
C TYR A 10 6.14 1.82 5.23
N PHE A 11 6.41 2.43 4.07
CA PHE A 11 6.55 1.73 2.78
C PHE A 11 7.70 0.71 2.80
N VAL A 12 8.88 1.09 3.28
CA VAL A 12 10.04 0.19 3.40
C VAL A 12 9.70 -1.03 4.26
N ARG A 13 9.02 -0.84 5.40
CA ARG A 13 8.61 -1.96 6.26
C ARG A 13 7.58 -2.85 5.56
N THR A 14 6.55 -2.26 4.94
CA THR A 14 5.49 -3.02 4.27
C THR A 14 6.06 -3.84 3.11
N LEU A 15 6.90 -3.25 2.26
CA LEU A 15 7.55 -3.96 1.15
C LEU A 15 8.49 -5.06 1.64
N THR A 16 9.19 -4.84 2.77
CA THR A 16 10.00 -5.90 3.40
C THR A 16 9.14 -7.10 3.80
N ILE A 17 7.92 -6.89 4.29
CA ILE A 17 6.98 -7.96 4.65
C ILE A 17 6.46 -8.65 3.39
N VAL A 18 5.98 -7.89 2.41
CA VAL A 18 5.47 -8.42 1.13
C VAL A 18 6.52 -9.27 0.42
N ASN A 19 7.76 -8.81 0.38
CA ASN A 19 8.86 -9.56 -0.21
C ASN A 19 9.09 -10.90 0.52
N LYS A 20 9.00 -10.93 1.85
CA LYS A 20 9.08 -12.18 2.62
C LYS A 20 7.93 -13.13 2.33
N LEU A 21 6.70 -12.63 2.20
CA LEU A 21 5.53 -13.45 1.86
C LEU A 21 5.67 -14.05 0.45
N ARG A 22 6.07 -13.23 -0.53
CA ARG A 22 6.34 -13.68 -1.91
C ARG A 22 7.43 -14.74 -1.98
N LEU A 23 8.51 -14.59 -1.21
CA LEU A 23 9.57 -15.60 -1.09
C LEU A 23 9.05 -16.93 -0.53
N ASN A 24 8.06 -16.88 0.36
CA ASN A 24 7.41 -18.06 0.91
C ASN A 24 6.35 -18.68 -0.04
N LYS A 25 6.33 -18.26 -1.31
CA LYS A 25 5.37 -18.67 -2.34
C LYS A 25 3.91 -18.30 -2.02
N GLU A 26 3.69 -17.34 -1.13
CA GLU A 26 2.37 -16.71 -1.02
C GLU A 26 2.15 -15.85 -2.25
N LYS A 27 1.03 -16.10 -2.94
CA LYS A 27 0.61 -15.27 -4.06
C LYS A 27 0.06 -13.97 -3.50
N MET A 28 0.71 -12.86 -3.85
CA MET A 28 0.34 -11.52 -3.44
C MET A 28 0.56 -10.61 -4.62
N GLU A 29 -0.51 -10.24 -5.31
CA GLU A 29 -0.45 -9.37 -6.48
C GLU A 29 -0.19 -7.92 -6.04
N ASP A 30 0.28 -7.06 -6.94
CA ASP A 30 0.57 -5.67 -6.59
C ASP A 30 -0.69 -4.92 -6.14
N VAL A 31 -1.84 -5.19 -6.77
CA VAL A 31 -3.15 -4.63 -6.36
C VAL A 31 -3.49 -4.97 -4.91
N ASP A 32 -3.25 -6.21 -4.48
CA ASP A 32 -3.52 -6.64 -3.09
C ASP A 32 -2.66 -5.86 -2.08
N VAL A 33 -1.43 -5.53 -2.49
CA VAL A 33 -0.48 -4.78 -1.66
C VAL A 33 -0.85 -3.31 -1.59
N VAL A 34 -1.17 -2.70 -2.73
CA VAL A 34 -1.61 -1.31 -2.85
C VAL A 34 -2.87 -1.06 -2.01
N GLU A 35 -3.88 -1.92 -2.13
CA GLU A 35 -5.11 -1.84 -1.32
C GLU A 35 -4.80 -1.89 0.19
N LYS A 36 -3.96 -2.85 0.62
CA LYS A 36 -3.58 -2.98 2.03
C LYS A 36 -2.79 -1.77 2.54
N ILE A 37 -1.94 -1.18 1.69
CA ILE A 37 -1.21 0.05 2.03
C ILE A 37 -2.21 1.16 2.29
N LEU A 38 -3.06 1.47 1.32
CA LEU A 38 -4.03 2.55 1.39
C LEU A 38 -5.00 2.38 2.56
N GLN A 39 -5.53 1.17 2.77
CA GLN A 39 -6.44 0.85 3.86
C GLN A 39 -5.82 1.04 5.25
N SER A 40 -4.49 0.88 5.38
CA SER A 40 -3.78 0.96 6.66
C SER A 40 -3.04 2.29 6.87
N MET A 41 -3.23 3.26 5.97
CA MET A 41 -2.81 4.64 6.19
C MET A 41 -3.70 5.31 7.24
N ILE A 42 -3.14 6.30 7.94
CA ILE A 42 -3.87 7.07 8.96
C ILE A 42 -4.81 8.09 8.28
N PRO A 43 -5.85 8.58 8.99
CA PRO A 43 -6.86 9.47 8.41
C PRO A 43 -6.34 10.74 7.73
N LYS A 44 -5.13 11.20 8.08
CA LYS A 44 -4.44 12.31 7.42
C LYS A 44 -4.29 12.13 5.90
N PHE A 45 -4.26 10.89 5.41
CA PHE A 45 -4.10 10.56 3.99
C PHE A 45 -5.41 10.18 3.31
N ASN A 46 -6.55 10.27 4.00
CA ASN A 46 -7.86 9.92 3.44
C ASN A 46 -8.17 10.66 2.14
N TYR A 47 -7.73 11.91 2.00
CA TYR A 47 -7.93 12.66 0.75
C TYR A 47 -7.28 11.95 -0.46
N VAL A 48 -6.07 11.40 -0.29
CA VAL A 48 -5.36 10.66 -1.34
C VAL A 48 -6.06 9.33 -1.61
N VAL A 49 -6.42 8.59 -0.55
CA VAL A 49 -7.13 7.31 -0.67
C VAL A 49 -8.46 7.49 -1.41
N CYS A 50 -9.30 8.45 -1.00
CA CYS A 50 -10.58 8.72 -1.65
C CYS A 50 -10.42 9.15 -3.11
N SER A 51 -9.42 9.99 -3.43
CA SER A 51 -9.17 10.42 -4.81
C SER A 51 -8.77 9.23 -5.70
N LEU A 52 -7.98 8.29 -5.17
CA LEU A 52 -7.60 7.08 -5.89
C LEU A 52 -8.79 6.14 -6.13
N GLU A 53 -9.62 5.92 -5.11
CA GLU A 53 -10.86 5.12 -5.21
C GLU A 53 -11.83 5.73 -6.23
N GLU A 54 -12.07 7.03 -6.18
CA GLU A 54 -12.96 7.74 -7.11
C GLU A 54 -12.46 7.66 -8.55
N SER A 55 -11.13 7.65 -8.75
CA SER A 55 -10.52 7.52 -10.07
C SER A 55 -10.57 6.10 -10.66
N LYS A 56 -10.99 5.09 -9.87
CA LYS A 56 -11.03 3.66 -10.25
C LYS A 56 -9.68 3.10 -10.74
N ASN A 57 -8.57 3.70 -10.32
CA ASN A 57 -7.24 3.31 -10.77
C ASN A 57 -6.61 2.17 -9.95
N LEU A 58 -7.22 1.76 -8.84
CA LEU A 58 -6.63 0.76 -7.92
C LEU A 58 -6.45 -0.61 -8.59
N ASP A 59 -7.39 -1.04 -9.43
CA ASP A 59 -7.39 -2.37 -10.08
C ASP A 59 -6.19 -2.62 -11.01
N VAL A 60 -5.53 -1.54 -11.46
CA VAL A 60 -4.41 -1.60 -12.41
C VAL A 60 -3.13 -0.95 -11.85
N MET A 61 -3.17 -0.47 -10.61
CA MET A 61 -2.06 0.23 -9.98
C MET A 61 -0.97 -0.74 -9.54
N THR A 62 0.27 -0.41 -9.87
CA THR A 62 1.45 -1.12 -9.39
C THR A 62 2.00 -0.47 -8.11
N ILE A 63 2.85 -1.21 -7.39
CA ILE A 63 3.53 -0.69 -6.19
C ILE A 63 4.40 0.53 -6.51
N ASP A 64 5.01 0.57 -7.71
CA ASP A 64 5.92 1.65 -8.13
C ASP A 64 5.18 2.93 -8.55
N GLU A 65 3.89 2.82 -8.90
CA GLU A 65 3.03 3.94 -9.29
C GLU A 65 2.32 4.60 -8.10
N LEU A 66 2.29 3.91 -6.94
CA LEU A 66 1.72 4.39 -5.70
C LEU A 66 2.65 5.39 -4.98
#